data_AF-A0A2E3TKX5-F1
#
_entry.id   AF-A0A2E3TKX5-F1
#
_cell.length_a   1.000
_cell.length_b   1.000
_cell.length_c   1.000
_cell.angle_alpha   90.00
_cell.angle_beta   90.00
_cell.angle_gamma   90.00
#
_symmetry.space_group_name_H-M   'P 1'
#
loop_
_entity.id
_entity.type
_entity.pdbx_description
1 polymer ?
#
loop_
_entity_poly.entity_id
_entity_poly.type
_entity_poly.pdbx_seq_one_letter_code
_entity_poly.pdbx_strand_id
1 'polypeptide(L)'
;MKNLKKIFLEKKIGSMLTILSSLSFFLMCMILPLVGPAGSSVAHSSKNNIIFLNVLLITLILSLSAYLSKNIQSKKFGFPKPRLSLFLMIFSIFFLIIFFFGGFSI
;
A
#
# COMPACT_ATOMS: atom_id res chain seq x y z
N MET A 1 -3.00 24.68 -6.98
CA MET A 1 -3.48 24.00 -5.74
C MET A 1 -5.01 23.80 -5.64
N LYS A 2 -5.86 24.68 -6.19
CA LYS A 2 -7.34 24.53 -6.16
C LYS A 2 -7.88 23.29 -6.90
N ASN A 3 -7.29 22.91 -8.05
CA ASN A 3 -7.73 21.73 -8.82
C ASN A 3 -7.46 20.39 -8.11
N LEU A 4 -6.32 20.25 -7.42
CA LEU A 4 -5.98 19.02 -6.69
C LEU A 4 -7.00 18.73 -5.58
N LYS A 5 -7.43 19.76 -4.83
CA LYS A 5 -8.49 19.58 -3.83
C LYS A 5 -9.81 19.15 -4.46
N LYS A 6 -10.16 19.69 -5.64
CA LYS A 6 -11.38 19.31 -6.37
C LYS A 6 -11.34 17.84 -6.80
N ILE A 7 -10.22 17.40 -7.36
CA ILE A 7 -9.95 16.01 -7.77
C ILE A 7 -10.08 15.07 -6.56
N PHE A 8 -9.44 15.37 -5.43
CA PHE A 8 -9.54 14.54 -4.22
C PHE A 8 -10.94 14.49 -3.58
N LEU A 9 -11.81 15.46 -3.89
CA LEU A 9 -13.18 15.52 -3.39
C LEU A 9 -14.17 14.72 -4.22
N GLU A 10 -13.79 14.26 -5.42
CA GLU A 10 -14.68 13.42 -6.21
C GLU A 10 -14.80 12.02 -5.58
N LYS A 11 -16.04 11.59 -5.35
CA LYS A 11 -16.36 10.28 -4.77
C LYS A 11 -15.71 9.12 -5.54
N LYS A 12 -15.59 9.23 -6.86
CA LYS A 12 -15.03 8.19 -7.73
C LYS A 12 -13.54 7.93 -7.46
N ILE A 13 -12.77 8.99 -7.20
CA ILE A 13 -11.31 8.89 -7.05
C ILE A 13 -10.93 8.12 -5.78
N GLY A 14 -11.59 8.39 -4.66
CA GLY A 14 -11.35 7.64 -3.42
C GLY A 14 -11.63 6.15 -3.59
N SER A 15 -12.69 5.78 -4.30
CA SER A 15 -13.03 4.38 -4.60
C SER A 15 -12.02 3.73 -5.53
N MET A 16 -11.63 4.39 -6.63
CA MET A 16 -10.62 3.87 -7.55
C MET A 16 -9.27 3.66 -6.85
N LEU A 17 -8.81 4.63 -6.06
CA LEU A 17 -7.58 4.51 -5.28
C LEU A 17 -7.64 3.34 -4.30
N THR A 18 -8.81 3.06 -3.71
CA THR A 18 -8.96 1.91 -2.82
C THR A 18 -8.84 0.60 -3.58
N ILE A 19 -9.49 0.47 -4.74
CA ILE A 19 -9.41 -0.73 -5.60
C ILE A 19 -7.95 -0.96 -6.02
N LEU A 20 -7.28 0.09 -6.51
CA LEU A 20 -5.87 0.06 -6.89
C LEU A 20 -4.97 -0.33 -5.71
N SER A 21 -5.20 0.24 -4.52
CA SER A 21 -4.43 -0.12 -3.32
C SER A 21 -4.62 -1.57 -2.91
N SER A 22 -5.86 -2.09 -2.98
CA SER A 22 -6.15 -3.49 -2.68
C SER A 22 -5.50 -4.44 -3.69
N LEU A 23 -5.54 -4.09 -4.98
CA LEU A 23 -4.92 -4.89 -6.04
C LEU A 23 -3.39 -4.92 -5.88
N SER A 24 -2.79 -3.77 -5.58
CA SER A 24 -1.35 -3.65 -5.31
C SER A 24 -0.94 -4.46 -4.06
N PHE A 25 -1.74 -4.41 -3.00
CA PHE A 25 -1.51 -5.22 -1.80
C PHE A 25 -1.63 -6.72 -2.06
N PHE A 26 -2.59 -7.14 -2.89
CA PHE A 26 -2.70 -8.53 -3.32
C PHE A 26 -1.45 -9.00 -4.08
N LEU A 27 -0.96 -8.18 -5.02
CA LEU A 27 0.30 -8.47 -5.72
C LEU A 27 1.48 -8.54 -4.75
N MET A 28 1.57 -7.61 -3.79
CA MET A 28 2.59 -7.63 -2.73
C MET A 28 2.57 -8.95 -1.95
N CYS A 29 1.39 -9.46 -1.58
CA CYS A 29 1.26 -10.74 -0.90
C CYS A 29 1.72 -11.91 -1.78
N MET A 30 1.50 -11.88 -3.09
CA MET A 30 1.95 -12.92 -4.01
C MET A 30 3.47 -12.96 -4.19
N ILE A 31 4.13 -11.80 -4.13
CA ILE A 31 5.60 -11.71 -4.26
C ILE A 31 6.32 -11.87 -2.92
N LEU A 32 5.61 -11.85 -1.79
CA LEU A 32 6.18 -12.01 -0.45
C LEU A 32 7.09 -13.26 -0.31
N PRO A 33 6.78 -14.43 -0.89
CA PRO A 33 7.67 -15.60 -0.82
C PRO A 33 9.04 -15.39 -1.46
N LEU A 34 9.19 -14.42 -2.37
CA LEU A 34 10.48 -14.13 -3.05
C LEU A 34 11.51 -13.47 -2.12
N VAL A 35 11.06 -12.85 -1.02
CA VAL A 35 11.94 -12.29 0.01
C VAL A 35 12.05 -13.19 1.25
N GLY A 36 11.38 -14.34 1.22
CA GLY A 36 11.44 -15.38 2.25
C GLY A 36 12.76 -16.17 2.23
N PRO A 37 12.94 -17.16 3.12
CA PRO A 37 14.19 -17.94 3.21
C PRO A 37 14.57 -18.60 1.88
N ALA A 38 13.60 -19.21 1.20
CA ALA A 38 13.82 -19.86 -0.10
C ALA A 38 14.16 -18.87 -1.24
N GLY A 39 13.60 -17.66 -1.21
CA GLY A 39 13.91 -16.61 -2.17
C GLY A 39 15.21 -15.87 -1.88
N SER A 40 15.70 -15.94 -0.63
CA SER A 40 16.97 -15.36 -0.22
C SER A 40 18.19 -16.19 -0.65
N SER A 41 18.01 -17.51 -0.83
CA SER A 41 19.10 -18.45 -1.18
C SER A 41 19.44 -18.54 -2.67
N VAL A 42 18.75 -17.79 -3.53
CA VAL A 42 19.01 -17.77 -4.99
C VAL A 42 19.94 -16.62 -5.39
N ALA A 43 20.69 -16.81 -6.48
CA ALA A 43 21.65 -15.83 -7.01
C ALA A 43 21.04 -14.46 -7.38
N HIS A 44 19.72 -14.36 -7.48
CA HIS A 44 18.99 -13.13 -7.79
C HIS A 44 18.22 -12.56 -6.60
N SER A 45 18.50 -13.00 -5.37
CA SER A 45 17.82 -12.54 -4.15
C SER A 45 17.83 -11.01 -3.97
N SER A 46 18.94 -10.36 -4.32
CA SER A 46 19.02 -8.88 -4.31
C SER A 46 18.00 -8.22 -5.24
N LYS A 47 17.77 -8.77 -6.44
CA LYS A 47 16.75 -8.25 -7.37
C LYS A 47 15.34 -8.48 -6.83
N ASN A 48 15.09 -9.61 -6.20
CA ASN A 48 13.80 -9.92 -5.57
C ASN A 48 13.47 -8.93 -4.45
N ASN A 49 14.46 -8.61 -3.60
CA ASN A 49 14.32 -7.64 -2.52
C ASN A 49 13.97 -6.24 -3.06
N ILE A 50 14.64 -5.80 -4.13
CA ILE A 50 14.36 -4.49 -4.77
C ILE A 50 12.94 -4.46 -5.34
N ILE A 51 12.52 -5.53 -6.04
CA ILE A 51 11.17 -5.62 -6.62
C ILE A 51 10.11 -5.56 -5.50
N PHE A 52 10.30 -6.33 -4.44
CA PHE A 52 9.39 -6.34 -3.30
C PHE A 52 9.29 -4.95 -2.65
N LEU A 53 10.42 -4.30 -2.39
CA LEU A 53 10.45 -2.95 -1.82
C LEU A 53 9.69 -1.95 -2.70
N ASN A 54 9.89 -1.99 -4.02
CA ASN A 54 9.19 -1.10 -4.94
C ASN A 54 7.67 -1.30 -4.90
N VAL A 55 7.20 -2.54 -4.93
CA VAL A 55 5.76 -2.85 -4.85
C VAL A 55 5.18 -2.46 -3.49
N LEU A 56 5.92 -2.66 -2.41
CA LEU A 56 5.54 -2.25 -1.07
C LEU A 56 5.38 -0.73 -0.96
N LEU A 57 6.34 0.04 -1.50
CA LEU A 57 6.27 1.50 -1.53
C LEU A 57 5.08 2.01 -2.36
N ILE A 58 4.84 1.41 -3.53
CA ILE A 58 3.68 1.74 -4.37
C ILE A 58 2.37 1.48 -3.61
N THR A 59 2.28 0.33 -2.94
CA THR A 59 1.10 -0.05 -2.15
C THR A 59 0.87 0.92 -0.98
N LEU A 60 1.94 1.34 -0.31
CA LEU A 60 1.88 2.31 0.77
C LEU A 60 1.42 3.70 0.29
N ILE A 61 1.95 4.18 -0.83
CA ILE A 61 1.54 5.47 -1.42
C ILE A 61 0.07 5.43 -1.85
N LEU A 62 -0.38 4.34 -2.48
CA LEU A 62 -1.76 4.18 -2.92
C LEU A 62 -2.73 4.12 -1.74
N SER A 63 -2.42 3.31 -0.72
CA SER A 63 -3.27 3.17 0.48
C SER A 63 -3.34 4.46 1.29
N LEU A 64 -2.23 5.18 1.44
CA LEU A 64 -2.20 6.50 2.07
C LEU A 64 -3.04 7.52 1.29
N SER A 65 -2.89 7.55 -0.04
CA SER A 65 -3.68 8.46 -0.90
C SER A 65 -5.18 8.14 -0.84
N ALA A 66 -5.55 6.87 -0.84
CA ALA A 66 -6.93 6.41 -0.68
C ALA A 66 -7.51 6.82 0.68
N TYR A 67 -6.73 6.65 1.76
CA TYR A 67 -7.12 7.03 3.11
C TYR A 67 -7.31 8.55 3.22
N LEU A 68 -6.35 9.35 2.76
CA LEU A 68 -6.43 10.81 2.80
C LEU A 68 -7.64 11.33 1.99
N SER A 69 -7.85 10.81 0.79
CA SER A 69 -9.00 11.16 -0.06
C SER A 69 -10.32 10.91 0.65
N LYS A 70 -10.54 9.69 1.16
CA LYS A 70 -11.77 9.33 1.85
C LYS A 70 -11.93 9.98 3.22
N ASN A 71 -10.84 10.26 3.94
CA ASN A 71 -10.90 10.95 5.22
C ASN A 71 -11.34 12.42 5.05
N ILE A 72 -10.85 13.10 4.02
CA ILE A 72 -11.32 14.46 3.68
C ILE A 72 -12.80 14.44 3.31
N GLN A 73 -13.25 13.45 2.54
CA GLN A 73 -14.66 13.28 2.18
C GLN A 73 -15.54 12.97 3.39
N SER A 74 -15.09 12.09 4.29
CA SER A 74 -15.76 11.76 5.55
C SER A 74 -15.97 12.99 6.43
N LYS A 75 -14.93 13.82 6.59
CA LYS A 75 -15.03 15.07 7.38
C LYS A 75 -16.00 16.08 6.78
N LYS A 76 -16.10 16.17 5.45
CA LYS A 76 -16.95 17.18 4.79
C LYS A 76 -18.40 16.76 4.60
N PHE A 77 -18.64 15.48 4.33
CA PHE A 77 -19.95 14.97 3.92
C PHE A 77 -20.55 13.96 4.92
N GLY A 78 -19.87 13.71 6.05
CA GLY A 78 -20.36 12.79 7.07
C GLY A 78 -20.29 11.31 6.70
N PHE A 79 -19.56 10.94 5.64
CA PHE A 79 -19.41 9.53 5.24
C PHE A 79 -18.65 8.72 6.31
N PRO A 80 -18.87 7.40 6.39
CA PRO A 80 -18.13 6.54 7.30
C PRO A 80 -16.62 6.60 7.03
N LYS A 81 -15.82 6.46 8.11
CA LYS A 81 -14.35 6.48 8.00
C LYS A 81 -13.85 5.32 7.13
N PRO A 82 -12.80 5.52 6.32
CA PRO A 82 -12.26 4.51 5.42
C PRO A 82 -11.44 3.43 6.15
N ARG A 83 -12.12 2.47 6.78
CA ARG A 83 -11.50 1.39 7.57
C ARG A 83 -10.56 0.51 6.73
N LEU A 84 -10.95 0.16 5.50
CA LEU A 84 -10.16 -0.75 4.65
C LEU A 84 -8.83 -0.11 4.21
N SER A 85 -8.86 1.14 3.74
CA SER A 85 -7.64 1.85 3.35
C SER A 85 -6.71 2.08 4.54
N LEU A 86 -7.27 2.31 5.74
CA LEU A 86 -6.50 2.40 6.98
C LEU A 86 -5.82 1.06 7.31
N PHE A 87 -6.55 -0.06 7.22
CA PHE A 87 -6.00 -1.40 7.44
C PHE A 87 -4.84 -1.69 6.47
N LEU A 88 -5.05 -1.46 5.16
CA LEU A 88 -4.00 -1.65 4.16
C LEU A 88 -2.76 -0.81 4.44
N MET A 89 -2.94 0.44 4.87
CA MET A 89 -1.83 1.32 5.24
C MET A 89 -1.05 0.78 6.45
N ILE A 90 -1.75 0.35 7.51
CA ILE A 90 -1.13 -0.22 8.72
C ILE A 90 -0.32 -1.48 8.37
N PHE A 91 -0.92 -2.39 7.59
CA PHE A 91 -0.22 -3.61 7.18
C PHE A 91 0.98 -3.29 6.27
N SER A 92 0.84 -2.36 5.33
CA SER A 92 1.96 -1.95 4.48
C SER A 92 3.13 -1.37 5.28
N ILE A 93 2.84 -0.58 6.32
CA ILE A 93 3.87 -0.06 7.25
C ILE A 93 4.50 -1.22 8.04
N PHE A 94 3.70 -2.17 8.52
CA PHE A 94 4.19 -3.34 9.23
C PHE A 94 5.13 -4.20 8.36
N PHE A 95 4.75 -4.49 7.11
CA PHE A 95 5.60 -5.19 6.13
C PHE A 95 6.89 -4.42 5.85
N LEU A 96 6.84 -3.08 5.78
CA LEU A 96 8.02 -2.24 5.57
C LEU A 96 8.99 -2.33 6.75
N ILE A 97 8.48 -2.31 7.98
CA ILE A 97 9.28 -2.48 9.18
C ILE A 97 9.97 -3.84 9.16
N ILE A 98 9.22 -4.93 8.95
CA ILE A 98 9.80 -6.29 8.90
C ILE A 98 10.87 -6.39 7.82
N PHE A 99 10.63 -5.82 6.64
CA PHE A 99 11.58 -5.82 5.53
C PHE A 99 12.91 -5.17 5.92
N PHE A 100 12.88 -4.00 6.59
CA PHE A 100 14.10 -3.31 7.03
C PHE A 100 14.87 -4.08 8.12
N PHE A 101 14.18 -4.82 8.98
CA PHE A 101 14.82 -5.67 9.98
C PHE A 101 15.31 -7.03 9.43
N GLY A 102 15.14 -7.28 8.13
CA GLY A 102 15.49 -8.58 7.53
C GLY A 102 14.62 -9.74 8.04
N GLY A 103 13.45 -9.44 8.60
CA GLY A 103 12.60 -10.43 9.24
C GLY A 103 12.00 -11.48 8.29
N PHE A 104 12.09 -11.26 6.98
CA PHE A 104 11.64 -12.24 5.98
C PHE A 104 12.71 -13.29 5.64
N SER A 105 14.01 -13.00 5.85
CA SER A 105 15.12 -13.88 5.47
C SER A 105 15.68 -14.73 6.60
N ILE A 106 15.11 -14.61 7.81
CA ILE A 106 15.40 -15.45 8.98
C ILE A 106 14.63 -16.76 8.85
#